data_AF-A0A8H9GXT7-F1
#
_entry.id   AF-A0A8H9GXT7-F1
#
_cell.length_a   1.000
_cell.length_b   1.000
_cell.length_c   1.000
_cell.angle_alpha   90.00
_cell.angle_beta   90.00
_cell.angle_gamma   90.00
#
_symmetry.space_group_name_H-M   'P 1'
#
loop_
_entity.id
_entity.type
_entity.pdbx_description
1 polymer ?
#
loop_
_entity_poly.entity_id
_entity_poly.type
_entity_poly.pdbx_seq_one_letter_code
_entity_poly.pdbx_strand_id
1 'polypeptide(L)'
;MPRTRLEVLGGPNRPPLEPAASADLFALARRVAADLGLAPLAGAAVGGASDGNLTAGAGCPTLDGLGAVGGGAHADDEHVVVAELPGRARLLAGLVEAVRG
;
A
#
# COMPACT_ATOMS: atom_id res chain seq x y z
N MET A 1 -19.49 -43.87 -3.73
CA MET A 1 -20.46 -43.23 -4.66
C MET A 1 -19.80 -43.07 -6.04
N PRO A 2 -19.89 -44.05 -6.95
CA PRO A 2 -19.36 -43.87 -8.31
C PRO A 2 -20.43 -43.12 -9.11
N ARG A 3 -20.26 -41.78 -9.24
CA ARG A 3 -20.91 -40.84 -10.19
C ARG A 3 -20.99 -39.36 -9.72
N THR A 4 -20.37 -38.97 -8.61
CA THR A 4 -20.35 -37.55 -8.19
C THR A 4 -19.18 -36.80 -8.82
N ARG A 5 -19.44 -35.65 -9.46
CA ARG A 5 -18.43 -34.68 -9.92
C ARG A 5 -18.52 -33.41 -9.08
N LEU A 6 -17.39 -32.92 -8.60
CA LEU A 6 -17.24 -31.61 -7.95
C LEU A 6 -16.44 -30.70 -8.88
N GLU A 7 -16.90 -29.47 -9.07
CA GLU A 7 -16.18 -28.42 -9.79
C GLU A 7 -16.08 -27.20 -8.88
N VAL A 8 -14.85 -26.70 -8.70
CA VAL A 8 -14.58 -25.51 -7.92
C VAL A 8 -14.28 -24.38 -8.91
N LEU A 9 -15.14 -23.36 -8.90
CA LEU A 9 -15.02 -22.18 -9.73
C LEU A 9 -14.64 -20.97 -8.87
N GLY A 10 -13.89 -20.04 -9.45
CA GLY A 10 -13.41 -18.85 -8.76
C GLY A 10 -11.90 -18.88 -8.49
N GLY A 11 -11.44 -17.89 -7.73
CA GLY A 11 -10.03 -17.66 -7.42
C GLY A 11 -9.81 -16.23 -6.93
N PRO A 12 -8.59 -15.89 -6.50
CA PRO A 12 -8.27 -14.52 -6.10
C PRO A 12 -8.48 -13.55 -7.26
N ASN A 13 -9.29 -12.51 -7.04
CA ASN A 13 -9.53 -11.45 -8.03
C ASN A 13 -8.50 -10.31 -7.96
N ARG A 14 -7.57 -10.38 -7.01
CA ARG A 14 -6.46 -9.43 -6.88
C ARG A 14 -5.16 -10.22 -6.87
N PRO A 15 -4.22 -9.96 -7.79
CA PRO A 15 -2.91 -10.59 -7.74
C PRO A 15 -2.13 -10.06 -6.52
N PRO A 16 -1.09 -10.77 -6.06
CA PRO A 16 -0.23 -10.29 -4.98
C PRO A 16 0.43 -8.94 -5.33
N LEU A 17 0.58 -8.07 -4.33
CA LEU A 17 1.45 -6.89 -4.44
C LEU A 17 2.87 -7.32 -4.06
N GLU A 18 3.64 -7.78 -5.04
CA GLU A 18 5.01 -8.23 -4.82
C GLU A 18 5.93 -7.05 -4.42
N PRO A 19 6.86 -7.23 -3.46
CA PRO A 19 7.75 -6.15 -3.01
C PRO A 19 8.55 -5.47 -4.13
N ALA A 20 8.87 -6.21 -5.19
CA ALA A 20 9.56 -5.68 -6.36
C ALA A 20 8.77 -4.56 -7.07
N ALA A 21 7.44 -4.60 -7.07
CA ALA A 21 6.60 -3.57 -7.68
C ALA A 21 6.68 -2.22 -6.94
N SER A 22 7.09 -2.24 -5.67
CA SER A 22 7.18 -1.06 -4.80
C SER A 22 8.61 -0.60 -4.52
N ALA A 23 9.64 -1.40 -4.84
CA ALA A 23 11.00 -1.21 -4.33
C ALA A 23 11.58 0.18 -4.62
N ASP A 24 11.53 0.64 -5.86
CA ASP A 24 12.11 1.93 -6.27
C ASP A 24 11.30 3.12 -5.71
N LEU A 25 9.97 3.02 -5.73
CA LEU A 25 9.08 4.04 -5.15
C LEU A 25 9.23 4.11 -3.63
N PHE A 26 9.42 2.98 -2.96
CA PHE A 26 9.67 2.94 -1.52
C PHE A 26 11.02 3.57 -1.16
N ALA A 27 12.06 3.30 -1.97
CA ALA A 27 13.35 3.98 -1.82
C ALA A 27 13.23 5.49 -2.03
N LEU A 28 12.44 5.94 -3.00
CA LEU A 28 12.13 7.35 -3.21
C LEU A 28 11.39 7.95 -2.02
N ALA A 29 10.34 7.28 -1.52
CA ALA A 29 9.58 7.71 -0.35
C ALA A 29 10.46 7.87 0.89
N ARG A 30 11.41 6.95 1.10
CA ARG A 30 12.37 7.05 2.22
C ARG A 30 13.29 8.26 2.10
N ARG A 31 13.74 8.61 0.88
CA ARG A 31 14.54 9.82 0.65
C ARG A 31 13.71 11.08 0.93
N VAL A 32 12.52 11.18 0.34
CA VAL A 32 11.62 12.33 0.55
C VAL A 32 11.26 12.49 2.03
N ALA A 33 11.00 11.39 2.74
CA ALA A 33 10.74 11.42 4.18
C ALA A 33 11.94 11.97 4.97
N ALA A 34 13.16 11.55 4.62
CA ALA A 34 14.39 12.04 5.26
C ALA A 34 14.61 13.54 5.00
N ASP A 35 14.41 14.00 3.76
CA ASP A 35 14.54 15.42 3.38
C ASP A 35 13.52 16.31 4.12
N LEU A 36 12.34 15.75 4.42
CA LEU A 36 11.30 16.41 5.21
C LEU A 36 11.51 16.31 6.73
N GLY A 37 12.55 15.61 7.20
CA GLY A 37 12.80 15.38 8.62
C GLY A 37 11.78 14.46 9.30
N LEU A 38 11.08 13.62 8.55
CA LEU A 38 10.13 12.64 9.08
C LEU A 38 10.86 11.41 9.63
N ALA A 39 10.18 10.68 10.52
CA ALA A 39 10.68 9.41 11.01
C ALA A 39 10.89 8.41 9.86
N PRO A 40 11.88 7.48 9.97
CA PRO A 40 12.13 6.48 8.94
C PRO A 40 10.88 5.65 8.63
N LEU A 41 10.56 5.53 7.34
CA LEU A 41 9.46 4.68 6.88
C LEU A 41 9.85 3.21 6.98
N ALA A 42 8.90 2.39 7.45
CA ALA A 42 9.00 0.93 7.47
C ALA A 42 8.05 0.33 6.43
N GLY A 43 8.52 -0.70 5.73
CA GLY A 43 7.68 -1.54 4.87
C GLY A 43 7.02 -2.63 5.69
N ALA A 44 5.81 -3.04 5.30
CA ALA A 44 5.09 -4.13 5.93
C ALA A 44 4.43 -5.02 4.87
N ALA A 45 4.44 -6.33 5.10
CA ALA A 45 3.61 -7.27 4.36
C ALA A 45 2.37 -7.58 5.21
N VAL A 46 1.19 -7.46 4.62
CA VAL A 46 -0.10 -7.64 5.31
C VAL A 46 -0.99 -8.60 4.52
N GLY A 47 -1.91 -9.30 5.19
CA GLY A 47 -2.80 -10.30 4.59
C GLY A 47 -4.01 -9.74 3.82
N GLY A 48 -3.99 -8.45 3.45
CA GLY A 48 -5.07 -7.74 2.76
C GLY A 48 -4.73 -7.41 1.31
N ALA A 49 -5.65 -6.70 0.64
CA ALA A 49 -5.45 -6.20 -0.71
C ALA A 49 -6.09 -4.83 -0.88
N SER A 50 -5.54 -4.02 -1.77
CA SER A 50 -6.04 -2.71 -2.18
C SER A 50 -6.20 -2.65 -3.69
N ASP A 51 -6.54 -1.47 -4.23
CA ASP A 51 -6.49 -1.23 -5.68
C ASP A 51 -5.05 -1.19 -6.21
N GLY A 52 -4.05 -1.02 -5.32
CA GLY A 52 -2.63 -1.13 -5.66
C GLY A 52 -2.25 -2.53 -6.18
N ASN A 53 -2.96 -3.57 -5.75
CA ASN A 53 -2.78 -4.91 -6.31
C ASN A 53 -3.10 -4.94 -7.82
N LEU A 54 -4.09 -4.17 -8.28
CA LEU A 54 -4.49 -4.14 -9.68
C LEU A 54 -3.47 -3.40 -10.53
N THR A 55 -3.00 -2.23 -10.08
CA THR A 55 -1.99 -1.45 -10.80
C THR A 55 -0.65 -2.20 -10.86
N ALA A 56 -0.23 -2.83 -9.76
CA ALA A 56 0.96 -3.67 -9.74
C ALA A 56 0.81 -4.89 -10.64
N GLY A 57 -0.34 -5.56 -10.61
CA GLY A 57 -0.64 -6.70 -11.49
C GLY A 57 -0.65 -6.35 -12.98
N ALA A 58 -0.96 -5.10 -13.32
CA ALA A 58 -0.85 -4.57 -14.68
C ALA A 58 0.58 -4.17 -15.08
N GLY A 59 1.57 -4.36 -14.20
CA GLY A 59 2.97 -4.00 -14.44
C GLY A 59 3.33 -2.55 -14.13
N CYS A 60 2.43 -1.78 -13.51
CA CYS A 60 2.72 -0.41 -13.10
C CYS A 60 3.45 -0.41 -11.74
N PRO A 61 4.63 0.26 -11.61
CA PRO A 61 5.25 0.48 -10.32
C PRO A 61 4.24 1.10 -9.35
N THR A 62 4.08 0.48 -8.19
CA THR A 62 3.00 0.81 -7.25
C THR A 62 3.54 0.83 -5.84
N LEU A 63 3.30 1.93 -5.12
CA LEU A 63 3.54 2.04 -3.68
C LEU A 63 2.20 2.24 -2.98
N ASP A 64 1.91 1.37 -2.02
CA ASP A 64 0.70 1.41 -1.21
C ASP A 64 1.01 1.77 0.25
N GLY A 65 -0.01 1.99 1.08
CA GLY A 65 0.16 2.29 2.51
C GLY A 65 0.53 3.76 2.80
N LEU A 66 0.26 4.66 1.86
CA LEU A 66 0.51 6.11 1.99
C LEU A 66 -0.62 6.87 2.71
N GLY A 67 -1.66 6.16 3.16
CA GLY A 67 -2.82 6.72 3.85
C GLY A 67 -2.54 7.25 5.26
N ALA A 68 -3.62 7.57 5.97
CA ALA A 68 -3.56 8.10 7.33
C ALA A 68 -2.91 7.10 8.32
N VAL A 69 -2.25 7.63 9.34
CA VAL A 69 -1.79 6.83 10.49
C VAL A 69 -2.97 6.67 11.45
N GLY A 70 -3.21 5.46 11.91
CA GLY A 70 -4.37 5.10 12.71
C GLY A 70 -4.42 3.61 13.05
N GLY A 71 -5.58 3.14 13.46
CA GLY A 71 -5.82 1.75 13.82
C GLY A 71 -7.28 1.35 13.69
N GLY A 72 -7.57 0.06 13.86
CA GLY A 72 -8.94 -0.45 13.85
C GLY A 72 -9.64 -0.38 12.51
N ALA A 73 -8.92 -0.35 11.38
CA ALA A 73 -9.56 -0.27 10.06
C ALA A 73 -10.57 -1.41 9.89
N HIS A 74 -11.82 -1.05 9.52
CA HIS A 74 -12.97 -1.96 9.44
C HIS A 74 -13.49 -2.49 10.79
N ALA A 75 -13.30 -1.75 11.89
CA ALA A 75 -13.80 -2.08 13.21
C ALA A 75 -14.42 -0.87 13.92
N ASP A 76 -15.18 -1.10 15.00
CA ASP A 76 -15.85 -0.04 15.75
C ASP A 76 -14.87 0.94 16.43
N ASP A 77 -13.62 0.52 16.64
CA ASP A 77 -12.52 1.33 17.18
C ASP A 77 -11.65 1.97 16.08
N GLU A 78 -12.14 2.03 14.84
CA GLU A 78 -11.47 2.71 13.73
C GLU A 78 -11.20 4.18 14.08
N HIS A 79 -9.94 4.58 13.95
CA HIS A 79 -9.51 5.95 14.25
C HIS A 79 -8.28 6.36 13.46
N VAL A 80 -8.05 7.66 13.39
CA VAL A 80 -6.84 8.28 12.84
C VAL A 80 -6.13 9.11 13.91
N VAL A 81 -4.81 9.14 13.86
CA VAL A 81 -3.98 10.01 14.70
C VAL A 81 -3.85 11.36 13.99
N VAL A 82 -4.69 12.33 14.38
CA VAL A 82 -4.79 13.65 13.71
C VAL A 82 -3.43 14.36 13.63
N ALA A 83 -2.60 14.22 14.67
CA ALA A 83 -1.26 14.84 14.72
C ALA A 83 -0.31 14.35 13.60
N GLU A 84 -0.54 13.16 13.03
CA GLU A 84 0.29 12.56 11.97
C GLU A 84 -0.13 13.03 10.56
N LEU A 85 -1.35 13.57 10.40
CA LEU A 85 -1.89 13.93 9.09
C LEU A 85 -1.03 14.98 8.35
N PRO A 86 -0.50 16.05 8.99
CA PRO A 86 0.37 17.00 8.30
C PRO A 86 1.64 16.36 7.75
N GLY A 87 2.25 15.43 8.48
CA GLY A 87 3.44 14.70 8.04
C GLY A 87 3.15 13.83 6.81
N ARG A 88 2.03 13.09 6.83
CA ARG A 88 1.57 12.27 5.70
C ARG A 88 1.24 13.10 4.46
N ALA A 89 0.56 14.23 4.62
CA ALA A 89 0.24 15.13 3.51
C ALA A 89 1.50 15.70 2.86
N ARG A 90 2.50 16.11 3.67
CA ARG A 90 3.79 16.61 3.17
C ARG A 90 4.56 15.52 2.42
N LEU A 91 4.59 14.29 2.94
CA LEU A 91 5.23 13.16 2.28
C LEU A 91 4.58 12.89 0.90
N LEU A 92 3.25 12.84 0.84
CA LEU A 92 2.53 12.60 -0.41
C LEU A 92 2.79 13.71 -1.43
N ALA A 93 2.74 14.98 -1.01
CA ALA A 93 3.06 16.11 -1.88
C ALA A 93 4.50 16.03 -2.41
N GLY A 94 5.48 15.77 -1.53
CA GLY A 94 6.88 15.61 -1.93
C GLY A 94 7.11 14.45 -2.88
N LEU A 95 6.40 13.33 -2.70
CA LEU A 95 6.43 12.19 -3.61
C LEU A 95 5.89 12.56 -5.00
N VAL A 96 4.75 13.25 -5.07
CA VAL A 96 4.15 13.70 -6.34
C VAL A 96 5.11 14.61 -7.11
N GLU A 97 5.77 15.55 -6.43
CA GLU A 97 6.78 16.40 -7.07
C GLU A 97 7.98 15.59 -7.55
N ALA A 98 8.46 14.65 -6.74
CA ALA A 98 9.65 13.87 -7.05
C ALA A 98 9.47 12.87 -8.20
N VAL A 99 8.24 12.43 -8.51
CA VAL A 99 7.94 11.57 -9.67
C VAL A 99 7.59 12.36 -10.94
N ARG A 100 7.34 13.67 -10.81
CA ARG A 100 7.05 14.55 -11.95
C ARG A 100 8.31 15.12 -12.60
N GLY A 101 9.39 15.27 -11.83
CA GLY A 101 10.71 15.70 -12.30
C GLY A 101 11.50 14.58 -12.94
#